data_AF-A0A6N6RIP5-F1
#
_entry.id   AF-A0A6N6RIP5-F1
#
_cell.length_a   1.000
_cell.length_b   1.000
_cell.length_c   1.000
_cell.angle_alpha   90.00
_cell.angle_beta   90.00
_cell.angle_gamma   90.00
#
_symmetry.space_group_name_H-M   'P 1'
#
loop_
_entity.id
_entity.type
_entity.pdbx_description
1 polymer ?
#
loop_
_entity_poly.entity_id
_entity_poly.type
_entity_poly.pdbx_seq_one_letter_code
_entity_poly.pdbx_strand_id
1 'polypeptide(L)'
;MKKIISTCLVLLSLASTAQHEELSQKLEAFAADHSEDYEKKTLNLDDPEIGDIEETNFTFSERYMLKSKERVMSNLDREIYARYYINAYAYYDEAERDYAMQYWLQNFIEGQSVRPGRDIRTYDYATPTIVIINETSIIVLNYECALYDRDSFREWRNKMLNYFGDPNSVIIEIKCGGPLEWTKNPPDRRDRRWR
;
A
#
# COMPACT_ATOMS: atom_id res chain seq x y z
N MET A 1 3.24 44.39 11.51
CA MET A 1 2.51 43.19 11.05
C MET A 1 3.28 42.37 10.00
N LYS A 2 4.62 42.22 10.10
CA LYS A 2 5.45 41.42 9.16
C LYS A 2 6.13 40.20 9.80
N LYS A 3 6.03 40.03 11.13
CA LYS A 3 6.67 38.91 11.87
C LYS A 3 5.76 37.68 12.10
N ILE A 4 4.46 37.80 11.85
CA ILE A 4 3.50 36.70 12.11
C ILE A 4 3.45 35.71 10.93
N ILE A 5 3.66 36.18 9.70
CA ILE A 5 3.60 35.33 8.49
C ILE A 5 4.79 34.36 8.42
N SER A 6 5.95 34.75 8.96
CA SER A 6 7.16 33.92 8.90
C SER A 6 7.15 32.74 9.89
N THR A 7 6.34 32.80 10.95
CA THR A 7 6.28 31.74 11.98
C THR A 7 5.32 30.61 11.60
N CYS A 8 4.24 30.91 10.85
CA CYS A 8 3.34 29.87 10.32
C CYS A 8 4.03 28.95 9.30
N LEU A 9 4.91 29.48 8.45
CA LEU A 9 5.54 28.70 7.39
C LEU A 9 6.53 27.63 7.91
N VAL A 10 7.18 27.90 9.04
CA VAL A 10 8.15 26.98 9.68
C VAL A 10 7.45 25.85 10.44
N LEU A 11 6.30 26.14 11.08
CA LEU A 11 5.53 25.12 11.79
C LEU A 11 4.90 24.10 10.82
N LEU A 12 4.50 24.55 9.63
CA LEU A 12 3.88 23.68 8.62
C LEU A 12 4.88 22.69 8.01
N SER A 13 6.15 23.10 7.88
CA SER A 13 7.21 22.23 7.35
C SER A 13 7.63 21.16 8.35
N LEU A 14 7.62 21.46 9.67
CA LEU A 14 7.92 20.48 10.73
C LEU A 14 6.86 19.37 10.84
N ALA A 15 5.58 19.69 10.61
CA ALA A 15 4.49 18.72 10.69
C ALA A 15 4.58 17.68 9.56
N SER A 16 4.89 18.10 8.33
CA SER A 16 5.08 17.17 7.20
C SER A 16 6.30 16.27 7.41
N THR A 17 7.42 16.81 7.91
CA THR A 17 8.60 15.98 8.21
C THR A 17 8.34 14.93 9.28
N ALA A 18 7.54 15.26 10.31
CA ALA A 18 7.22 14.31 11.38
C ALA A 18 6.35 13.15 10.89
N GLN A 19 5.40 13.40 9.98
CA GLN A 19 4.56 12.35 9.38
C GLN A 19 5.38 11.38 8.53
N HIS A 20 6.33 11.88 7.73
CA HIS A 20 7.23 11.03 6.95
C HIS A 20 8.14 10.19 7.85
N GLU A 21 8.66 10.78 8.92
CA GLU A 21 9.51 10.09 9.87
C GLU A 21 8.75 8.97 10.59
N GLU A 22 7.50 9.21 10.99
CA GLU A 22 6.64 8.19 11.57
C GLU A 22 6.39 7.01 10.60
N LEU A 23 6.07 7.30 9.34
CA LEU A 23 5.86 6.25 8.33
C LEU A 23 7.14 5.43 8.10
N SER A 24 8.28 6.09 7.95
CA SER A 24 9.58 5.42 7.78
C SER A 24 9.92 4.54 8.99
N GLN A 25 9.70 5.02 10.22
CA GLN A 25 9.89 4.21 11.42
C GLN A 25 8.97 2.98 11.44
N LYS A 26 7.70 3.11 11.04
CA LYS A 26 6.77 1.97 10.92
C LYS A 26 7.22 0.97 9.88
N LEU A 27 7.74 1.41 8.74
CA LEU A 27 8.24 0.54 7.68
C LEU A 27 9.48 -0.24 8.14
N GLU A 28 10.42 0.43 8.82
CA GLU A 28 11.59 -0.24 9.40
C GLU A 28 11.20 -1.21 10.51
N ALA A 29 10.27 -0.82 11.39
CA ALA A 29 9.78 -1.70 12.45
C ALA A 29 9.06 -2.93 11.87
N PHE A 30 8.27 -2.76 10.81
CA PHE A 30 7.62 -3.88 10.12
C PHE A 30 8.65 -4.84 9.53
N ALA A 31 9.67 -4.34 8.84
CA ALA A 31 10.73 -5.19 8.29
C ALA A 31 11.54 -5.89 9.39
N ALA A 32 11.84 -5.19 10.48
CA ALA A 32 12.57 -5.74 11.62
C ALA A 32 11.81 -6.87 12.32
N ASP A 33 10.50 -6.73 12.52
CA ASP A 33 9.65 -7.78 13.12
C ASP A 33 9.61 -9.07 12.28
N HIS A 34 9.86 -8.96 10.98
CA HIS A 34 9.91 -10.08 10.05
C HIS A 34 11.33 -10.57 9.76
N SER A 35 12.34 -9.98 10.40
CA SER A 35 13.75 -10.23 10.08
C SER A 35 14.25 -11.62 10.46
N GLU A 36 13.51 -12.37 11.28
CA GLU A 36 13.84 -13.77 11.59
C GLU A 36 13.65 -14.66 10.35
N ASP A 37 12.51 -14.52 9.67
CA ASP A 37 12.11 -15.36 8.53
C ASP A 37 12.45 -14.74 7.16
N TYR A 38 12.62 -13.42 7.10
CA TYR A 38 12.75 -12.67 5.86
C TYR A 38 14.01 -11.79 5.85
N GLU A 39 14.55 -11.58 4.65
CA GLU A 39 15.60 -10.63 4.33
C GLU A 39 14.97 -9.42 3.60
N LYS A 40 15.12 -8.20 4.15
CA LYS A 40 14.75 -6.95 3.47
C LYS A 40 15.73 -6.69 2.32
N LYS A 41 15.21 -6.51 1.11
CA LYS A 41 15.97 -6.07 -0.06
C LYS A 41 15.42 -4.76 -0.60
N THR A 42 16.30 -3.88 -1.05
CA THR A 42 15.96 -2.54 -1.59
C THR A 42 16.53 -2.28 -2.99
N LEU A 43 17.38 -3.18 -3.50
CA LEU A 43 18.06 -3.04 -4.79
C LEU A 43 17.64 -4.17 -5.74
N ASN A 44 17.60 -3.87 -7.04
CA ASN A 44 17.24 -4.81 -8.11
C ASN A 44 15.91 -5.53 -7.81
N LEU A 45 14.90 -4.76 -7.42
CA LEU A 45 13.56 -5.27 -7.18
C LEU A 45 12.86 -5.47 -8.52
N ASP A 46 12.07 -6.53 -8.62
CA ASP A 46 11.07 -6.62 -9.69
C ASP A 46 10.02 -5.52 -9.44
N ASP A 47 9.49 -4.91 -10.50
CA ASP A 47 8.42 -3.91 -10.38
C ASP A 47 7.07 -4.62 -10.47
N PRO A 48 6.34 -4.78 -9.34
CA PRO A 48 5.00 -5.32 -9.39
C PRO A 48 4.07 -4.36 -10.14
N GLU A 49 3.14 -4.92 -10.93
CA GLU A 49 2.16 -4.15 -11.69
C GLU A 49 1.10 -3.55 -10.74
N ILE A 50 1.43 -2.40 -10.16
CA ILE A 50 0.58 -1.68 -9.20
C ILE A 50 -0.10 -0.46 -9.81
N GLY A 51 -0.17 -0.36 -11.14
CA GLY A 51 -0.73 0.79 -11.86
C GLY A 51 0.09 2.07 -11.68
N ASP A 52 -0.54 3.22 -11.95
CA ASP A 52 0.19 4.50 -12.09
C ASP A 52 0.36 5.28 -10.77
N ILE A 53 0.34 4.61 -9.61
CA ILE A 53 0.53 5.30 -8.31
C ILE A 53 1.88 6.03 -8.24
N GLU A 54 2.89 5.51 -8.94
CA GLU A 54 4.24 6.05 -9.01
C GLU A 54 4.30 7.42 -9.72
N GLU A 55 3.28 7.73 -10.53
CA GLU A 55 3.17 8.99 -11.27
C GLU A 55 2.46 10.08 -10.46
N THR A 56 2.05 9.78 -9.22
CA THR A 56 1.36 10.72 -8.34
C THR A 56 2.33 11.61 -7.55
N ASN A 57 1.86 12.76 -7.07
CA ASN A 57 2.69 13.75 -6.37
C ASN A 57 2.91 13.42 -4.88
N PHE A 58 3.52 12.27 -4.59
CA PHE A 58 3.93 11.93 -3.22
C PHE A 58 5.14 12.77 -2.77
N THR A 59 5.20 13.09 -1.48
CA THR A 59 6.32 13.81 -0.84
C THR A 59 7.39 12.87 -0.30
N PHE A 60 7.04 11.60 -0.09
CA PHE A 60 7.95 10.53 0.31
C PHE A 60 7.46 9.21 -0.29
N SER A 61 8.39 8.37 -0.71
CA SER A 61 8.11 6.97 -1.03
C SER A 61 9.23 6.06 -0.56
N GLU A 62 8.86 4.83 -0.22
CA GLU A 62 9.80 3.75 0.07
C GLU A 62 9.30 2.46 -0.56
N ARG A 63 10.22 1.74 -1.19
CA ARG A 63 9.98 0.43 -1.79
C ARG A 63 11.00 -0.56 -1.25
N TYR A 64 10.53 -1.72 -0.80
CA TYR A 64 11.38 -2.86 -0.47
C TYR A 64 10.66 -4.19 -0.69
N MET A 65 11.44 -5.25 -0.72
CA MET A 65 10.95 -6.62 -0.78
C MET A 65 11.37 -7.37 0.48
N LEU A 66 10.44 -8.11 1.09
CA LEU A 66 10.74 -9.16 2.06
C LEU A 66 10.88 -10.49 1.30
N LYS A 67 12.10 -11.01 1.23
CA LYS A 67 12.37 -12.33 0.65
C LYS A 67 12.55 -13.35 1.76
N SER A 68 11.84 -14.47 1.71
CA SER A 68 12.04 -15.53 2.71
C SER A 68 13.48 -16.05 2.69
N LYS A 69 14.02 -16.39 3.87
CA LYS A 69 15.37 -16.97 3.99
C LYS A 69 15.39 -18.43 3.57
N GLU A 70 14.29 -19.14 3.80
CA GLU A 70 14.08 -20.52 3.38
C GLU A 70 13.09 -20.59 2.22
N ARG A 71 13.16 -21.68 1.45
CA ARG A 71 12.17 -21.94 0.40
C ARG A 71 10.90 -22.46 1.04
N VAL A 72 9.76 -21.97 0.56
CA VAL A 72 8.43 -22.41 0.98
C VAL A 72 7.77 -23.20 -0.15
N MET A 73 6.89 -24.11 0.21
CA MET A 73 6.07 -24.81 -0.78
C MET A 73 5.00 -23.86 -1.33
N SER A 74 5.00 -23.67 -2.64
CA SER A 74 3.95 -22.93 -3.35
C SER A 74 2.69 -23.77 -3.53
N ASN A 75 1.58 -23.13 -3.92
CA ASN A 75 0.35 -23.81 -4.30
C ASN A 75 0.42 -24.56 -5.65
N LEU A 76 1.59 -24.54 -6.31
CA LEU A 76 1.91 -25.30 -7.52
C LEU A 76 2.86 -26.48 -7.24
N ASP A 77 2.99 -26.88 -5.98
CA ASP A 77 3.88 -27.95 -5.51
C ASP A 77 5.35 -27.76 -5.90
N ARG A 78 5.82 -26.50 -5.84
CA ARG A 78 7.22 -26.12 -6.07
C ARG A 78 7.77 -25.37 -4.88
N GLU A 79 9.00 -25.67 -4.52
CA GLU A 79 9.74 -24.88 -3.53
C GLU A 79 10.21 -23.56 -4.15
N ILE A 80 9.82 -22.44 -3.59
CA ILE A 80 10.21 -21.10 -4.06
C ILE A 80 10.58 -20.21 -2.89
N TYR A 81 11.34 -19.15 -3.15
CA TYR A 81 11.53 -18.10 -2.15
C TYR A 81 10.32 -17.20 -2.19
N ALA A 82 9.62 -17.05 -1.06
CA ALA A 82 8.51 -16.12 -0.96
C ALA A 82 9.04 -14.69 -1.12
N ARG A 83 8.35 -13.87 -1.92
CA ARG A 83 8.68 -12.46 -2.14
C ARG A 83 7.44 -11.62 -1.91
N TYR A 84 7.51 -10.72 -0.94
CA TYR A 84 6.46 -9.75 -0.64
C TYR A 84 7.00 -8.35 -0.91
N TYR A 85 6.37 -7.64 -1.84
CA TYR A 85 6.75 -6.29 -2.24
C TYR A 85 5.93 -5.28 -1.44
N ILE A 86 6.61 -4.40 -0.71
CA ILE A 86 6.00 -3.31 0.04
C ILE A 86 6.34 -2.01 -0.67
N ASN A 87 5.30 -1.26 -1.03
CA ASN A 87 5.41 0.08 -1.59
C ASN A 87 4.62 1.04 -0.68
N ALA A 88 5.26 2.11 -0.23
CA ALA A 88 4.64 3.11 0.61
C ALA A 88 4.81 4.49 -0.01
N TYR A 89 3.73 5.27 0.01
CA TYR A 89 3.65 6.61 -0.53
C TYR A 89 3.04 7.52 0.53
N ALA A 90 3.71 8.62 0.87
CA ALA A 90 3.15 9.65 1.73
C ALA A 90 2.91 10.92 0.93
N TYR A 91 1.82 11.60 1.26
CA TYR A 91 1.37 12.83 0.63
C TYR A 91 1.41 13.97 1.63
N TYR A 92 1.43 15.20 1.10
CA TYR A 92 1.51 16.39 1.94
C TYR A 92 0.32 16.51 2.91
N ASP A 93 -0.88 16.21 2.41
CA ASP A 93 -2.13 16.21 3.17
C ASP A 93 -3.16 15.26 2.55
N GLU A 94 -4.35 15.18 3.16
CA GLU A 94 -5.46 14.36 2.67
C GLU A 94 -5.90 14.74 1.25
N ALA A 95 -5.82 16.02 0.87
CA ALA A 95 -6.28 16.49 -0.43
C ALA A 95 -5.34 16.01 -1.56
N GLU A 96 -4.03 16.07 -1.35
CA GLU A 96 -3.05 15.51 -2.29
C GLU A 96 -3.17 13.99 -2.39
N ARG A 97 -3.39 13.30 -1.26
CA ARG A 97 -3.68 11.85 -1.24
C ARG A 97 -4.95 11.54 -2.04
N ASP A 98 -6.01 12.32 -1.86
CA ASP A 98 -7.27 12.12 -2.57
C ASP A 98 -7.12 12.33 -4.08
N TYR A 99 -6.33 13.32 -4.50
CA TYR A 99 -5.99 13.53 -5.91
C TYR A 99 -5.20 12.35 -6.48
N ALA A 100 -4.23 11.83 -5.73
CA ALA A 100 -3.49 10.63 -6.11
C ALA A 100 -4.42 9.43 -6.28
N MET A 101 -5.41 9.24 -5.40
CA MET A 101 -6.44 8.21 -5.54
C MET A 101 -7.30 8.40 -6.79
N GLN A 102 -7.73 9.63 -7.11
CA GLN A 102 -8.49 9.92 -8.35
C GLN A 102 -7.70 9.52 -9.60
N TYR A 103 -6.40 9.82 -9.61
CA TYR A 103 -5.52 9.48 -10.73
C TYR A 103 -5.29 7.96 -10.80
N TRP A 104 -4.85 7.37 -9.70
CA TRP A 104 -4.48 5.95 -9.64
C TRP A 104 -5.64 5.01 -9.95
N LEU A 105 -6.88 5.35 -9.57
CA LEU A 105 -8.05 4.52 -9.88
C LEU A 105 -8.44 4.51 -11.37
N GLN A 106 -7.90 5.41 -12.19
CA GLN A 106 -8.10 5.37 -13.66
C GLN A 106 -7.24 4.32 -14.33
N ASN A 107 -6.02 4.12 -13.83
CA ASN A 107 -5.11 3.06 -14.25
C ASN A 107 -4.55 2.35 -13.01
N PHE A 108 -5.41 1.55 -12.39
CA PHE A 108 -5.11 0.83 -11.16
C PHE A 108 -4.30 -0.44 -11.48
N ILE A 109 -4.02 -1.26 -10.47
CA ILE A 109 -3.35 -2.56 -10.57
C ILE A 109 -3.78 -3.36 -11.82
N GLU A 110 -2.84 -3.96 -12.54
CA GLU A 110 -3.06 -4.65 -13.84
C GLU A 110 -3.67 -3.76 -14.94
N GLY A 111 -3.47 -2.45 -14.86
CA GLY A 111 -3.92 -1.46 -15.83
C GLY A 111 -5.45 -1.29 -15.92
N GLN A 112 -6.19 -1.67 -14.88
CA GLN A 112 -7.66 -1.64 -14.90
C GLN A 112 -8.21 -0.40 -14.19
N SER A 113 -9.25 0.22 -14.73
CA SER A 113 -9.94 1.29 -14.02
C SER A 113 -10.91 0.72 -12.97
N VAL A 114 -10.86 1.26 -11.75
CA VAL A 114 -11.71 0.85 -10.63
C VAL A 114 -12.55 2.02 -10.16
N ARG A 115 -13.82 1.76 -9.84
CA ARG A 115 -14.69 2.78 -9.24
C ARG A 115 -14.59 2.74 -7.71
N PRO A 116 -14.42 3.89 -7.03
CA PRO A 116 -14.37 3.94 -5.57
C PRO A 116 -15.55 3.22 -4.91
N GLY A 117 -15.26 2.37 -3.92
CA GLY A 117 -16.29 1.68 -3.12
C GLY A 117 -17.14 0.66 -3.88
N ARG A 118 -16.65 0.18 -5.04
CA ARG A 118 -17.30 -0.87 -5.82
C ARG A 118 -16.37 -2.07 -5.97
N ASP A 119 -16.78 -3.18 -5.37
CA ASP A 119 -16.13 -4.48 -5.56
C ASP A 119 -16.23 -4.94 -7.02
N ILE A 120 -15.23 -5.72 -7.44
CA ILE A 120 -15.16 -6.33 -8.76
C ILE A 120 -15.02 -7.84 -8.56
N ARG A 121 -15.97 -8.60 -9.09
CA ARG A 121 -16.04 -10.06 -8.89
C ARG A 121 -14.90 -10.81 -9.59
N THR A 122 -14.51 -10.35 -10.77
CA THR A 122 -13.47 -10.97 -11.60
C THR A 122 -12.49 -9.88 -11.99
N TYR A 123 -11.24 -10.03 -11.55
CA TYR A 123 -10.18 -9.08 -11.80
C TYR A 123 -9.06 -9.84 -12.50
N ASP A 124 -9.09 -9.83 -13.82
CA ASP A 124 -8.20 -10.68 -14.61
C ASP A 124 -6.73 -10.31 -14.36
N TYR A 125 -5.88 -11.33 -14.33
CA TYR A 125 -4.44 -11.22 -14.06
C TYR A 125 -4.05 -10.70 -12.66
N ALA A 126 -5.03 -10.40 -11.80
CA ALA A 126 -4.80 -9.96 -10.43
C ALA A 126 -3.81 -10.85 -9.68
N THR A 127 -2.81 -10.20 -9.11
CA THR A 127 -1.96 -10.78 -8.08
C THR A 127 -2.46 -10.38 -6.68
N PRO A 128 -2.27 -11.27 -5.67
CA PRO A 128 -2.59 -10.97 -4.28
C PRO A 128 -2.05 -9.61 -3.83
N THR A 129 -2.95 -8.70 -3.49
CA THR A 129 -2.61 -7.32 -3.10
C THR A 129 -3.44 -6.84 -1.93
N ILE A 130 -2.80 -6.18 -0.97
CA ILE A 130 -3.43 -5.49 0.16
C ILE A 130 -3.03 -4.03 0.08
N VAL A 131 -4.02 -3.15 -0.03
CA VAL A 131 -3.84 -1.69 -0.05
C VAL A 131 -4.44 -1.10 1.22
N ILE A 132 -3.66 -0.34 1.96
CA ILE A 132 -4.10 0.45 3.12
C ILE A 132 -3.97 1.93 2.77
N ILE A 133 -5.07 2.66 2.90
CA ILE A 133 -5.17 4.08 2.57
C ILE A 133 -5.53 4.81 3.87
N ASN A 134 -4.59 5.58 4.40
CA ASN A 134 -4.76 6.43 5.58
C ASN A 134 -4.93 7.89 5.16
N GLU A 135 -5.09 8.78 6.13
CA GLU A 135 -5.27 10.23 5.91
C GLU A 135 -4.23 10.80 4.94
N THR A 136 -2.93 10.52 5.14
CA THR A 136 -1.83 11.08 4.33
C THR A 136 -0.91 10.04 3.70
N SER A 137 -1.26 8.75 3.72
CA SER A 137 -0.40 7.70 3.18
C SER A 137 -1.15 6.57 2.49
N ILE A 138 -0.52 5.94 1.50
CA ILE A 138 -0.98 4.72 0.84
C ILE A 138 0.14 3.67 0.96
N ILE A 139 -0.20 2.48 1.46
CA ILE A 139 0.72 1.36 1.58
C ILE A 139 0.16 0.18 0.80
N VAL A 140 0.97 -0.40 -0.07
CA VAL A 140 0.63 -1.54 -0.94
C VAL A 140 1.56 -2.70 -0.61
N LEU A 141 0.98 -3.85 -0.25
CA LEU A 141 1.69 -5.13 -0.22
C LEU A 141 1.20 -5.97 -1.40
N ASN A 142 2.12 -6.42 -2.26
CA ASN A 142 1.83 -7.27 -3.42
C ASN A 142 2.74 -8.51 -3.41
N TYR A 143 2.23 -9.65 -3.90
CA TYR A 143 3.03 -10.87 -4.06
C TYR A 143 2.43 -11.82 -5.10
N GLU A 144 3.21 -12.82 -5.51
CA GLU A 144 2.82 -13.74 -6.58
C GLU A 144 1.70 -14.72 -6.18
N CYS A 145 0.83 -15.04 -7.14
CA CYS A 145 -0.24 -16.03 -6.99
C CYS A 145 0.24 -17.41 -6.53
N ALA A 146 1.49 -17.79 -6.82
CA ALA A 146 2.05 -19.08 -6.40
C ALA A 146 2.14 -19.22 -4.86
N LEU A 147 2.20 -18.10 -4.14
CA LEU A 147 2.22 -18.03 -2.69
C LEU A 147 0.84 -17.78 -2.08
N TYR A 148 -0.21 -17.66 -2.91
CA TYR A 148 -1.54 -17.35 -2.42
C TYR A 148 -2.17 -18.55 -1.72
N ASP A 149 -2.44 -18.33 -0.44
CA ASP A 149 -3.35 -19.09 0.40
C ASP A 149 -4.24 -18.09 1.17
N ARG A 150 -5.48 -18.48 1.47
CA ARG A 150 -6.46 -17.58 2.12
C ARG A 150 -6.08 -17.24 3.56
N ASP A 151 -5.53 -18.20 4.30
CA ASP A 151 -5.12 -17.96 5.69
C ASP A 151 -3.86 -17.11 5.71
N SER A 152 -2.87 -17.41 4.86
CA SER A 152 -1.67 -16.58 4.73
C SER A 152 -1.98 -15.14 4.28
N PHE A 153 -2.89 -14.95 3.32
CA PHE A 153 -3.33 -13.62 2.90
C PHE A 153 -3.94 -12.83 4.07
N ARG A 154 -4.79 -13.48 4.89
CA ARG A 154 -5.39 -12.85 6.07
C ARG A 154 -4.34 -12.53 7.13
N GLU A 155 -3.33 -13.38 7.31
CA GLU A 155 -2.22 -13.12 8.23
C GLU A 155 -1.42 -11.88 7.80
N TRP A 156 -1.04 -11.79 6.53
CA TRP A 156 -0.35 -10.61 5.98
C TRP A 156 -1.20 -9.35 6.10
N ARG A 157 -2.50 -9.44 5.82
CA ARG A 157 -3.44 -8.35 6.04
C ARG A 157 -3.43 -7.87 7.49
N ASN A 158 -3.49 -8.78 8.45
CA ASN A 158 -3.51 -8.43 9.87
C ASN A 158 -2.17 -7.80 10.31
N LYS A 159 -1.04 -8.33 9.83
CA LYS A 159 0.29 -7.75 10.07
C LYS A 159 0.38 -6.33 9.52
N MET A 160 -0.05 -6.12 8.28
CA MET A 160 -0.11 -4.80 7.65
C MET A 160 -0.97 -3.82 8.45
N LEU A 161 -2.15 -4.25 8.90
CA LEU A 161 -3.04 -3.40 9.69
C LEU A 161 -2.52 -3.07 11.07
N ASN A 162 -1.76 -3.97 11.69
CA ASN A 162 -1.15 -3.71 13.00
C ASN A 162 -0.14 -2.56 12.95
N TYR A 163 0.59 -2.43 11.83
CA TYR A 163 1.62 -1.40 11.66
C TYR A 163 1.08 -0.13 11.01
N PHE A 164 0.28 -0.29 9.96
CA PHE A 164 -0.09 0.81 9.07
C PHE A 164 -1.56 1.17 9.15
N GLY A 165 -2.40 0.38 9.82
CA GLY A 165 -3.83 0.66 9.95
C GLY A 165 -4.17 1.60 11.10
N ASP A 166 -5.17 2.43 10.87
CA ASP A 166 -5.84 3.28 11.84
C ASP A 166 -7.37 3.04 11.79
N PRO A 167 -8.19 3.59 12.70
CA PRO A 167 -9.65 3.39 12.69
C PRO A 167 -10.36 3.81 11.40
N ASN A 168 -9.83 4.81 10.70
CA ASN A 168 -10.40 5.44 9.52
C ASN A 168 -9.82 4.90 8.20
N SER A 169 -8.76 4.08 8.24
CA SER A 169 -8.15 3.53 7.03
C SER A 169 -9.17 2.86 6.12
N VAL A 170 -9.05 3.13 4.82
CA VAL A 170 -9.73 2.39 3.77
C VAL A 170 -8.85 1.23 3.35
N ILE A 171 -9.44 0.05 3.15
CA ILE A 171 -8.71 -1.15 2.73
C ILE A 171 -9.28 -1.67 1.42
N ILE A 172 -8.38 -1.96 0.48
CA ILE A 172 -8.68 -2.71 -0.74
C ILE A 172 -7.90 -4.02 -0.69
N GLU A 173 -8.60 -5.13 -0.91
CA GLU A 173 -8.00 -6.46 -1.02
C GLU A 173 -8.25 -7.01 -2.41
N ILE A 174 -7.19 -7.46 -3.08
CA ILE A 174 -7.27 -8.16 -4.35
C ILE A 174 -6.72 -9.56 -4.13
N LYS A 175 -7.53 -10.57 -4.43
CA LYS A 175 -7.12 -11.98 -4.36
C LYS A 175 -6.53 -12.42 -5.70
N CYS A 176 -5.84 -13.56 -5.73
CA CYS A 176 -5.33 -14.12 -6.99
C CYS A 176 -6.49 -14.37 -8.00
N GLY A 177 -6.46 -13.71 -9.16
CA GLY A 177 -7.55 -13.72 -10.16
C GLY A 177 -8.82 -12.96 -9.74
N GLY A 178 -8.74 -12.18 -8.66
CA GLY A 178 -9.86 -11.52 -8.00
C GLY A 178 -10.59 -12.39 -6.97
N PRO A 179 -11.63 -11.85 -6.31
CA PRO A 179 -12.18 -10.50 -6.51
C PRO A 179 -11.27 -9.37 -5.99
N LEU A 180 -11.57 -8.15 -6.43
CA LEU A 180 -11.19 -6.91 -5.75
C LEU A 180 -12.33 -6.51 -4.81
N GLU A 181 -12.01 -6.31 -3.53
CA GLU A 181 -12.99 -6.03 -2.48
C GLU A 181 -12.55 -4.82 -1.64
N TRP A 182 -13.50 -3.93 -1.32
CA TRP A 182 -13.28 -2.82 -0.40
C TRP A 182 -13.71 -3.22 1.01
N THR A 183 -12.78 -3.74 1.81
CA THR A 183 -13.11 -4.53 3.01
C THR A 183 -13.21 -3.72 4.30
N LYS A 184 -12.78 -2.45 4.31
CA LYS A 184 -12.90 -1.54 5.45
C LYS A 184 -13.07 -0.10 4.97
N ASN A 185 -14.00 0.62 5.61
CA ASN A 185 -14.34 2.02 5.35
C ASN A 185 -14.43 2.37 3.85
N PRO A 186 -15.11 1.57 3.00
CA PRO A 186 -15.23 1.91 1.59
C PRO A 186 -15.84 3.30 1.42
N PRO A 187 -15.34 4.13 0.47
CA PRO A 187 -15.96 5.41 0.18
C PRO A 187 -17.40 5.18 -0.27
N ASP A 188 -18.30 6.09 0.13
CA ASP A 188 -19.68 6.03 -0.37
C ASP A 188 -19.64 6.11 -1.89
N ARG A 189 -20.41 5.26 -2.56
CA ARG A 189 -20.50 5.27 -4.02
C ARG A 189 -20.86 6.64 -4.56
N ARG A 190 -21.59 7.48 -3.82
CA ARG A 190 -21.97 8.86 -4.20
C ARG A 190 -20.88 9.89 -3.90
N ASP A 191 -19.92 9.55 -3.05
CA ASP A 191 -18.77 10.41 -2.77
C ASP A 191 -18.00 10.64 -4.08
N ARG A 192 -17.66 11.90 -4.32
CA ARG A 192 -16.89 12.34 -5.49
C ARG A 192 -15.42 12.54 -5.17
N ARG A 193 -15.00 12.34 -3.91
CA ARG A 193 -13.63 12.51 -3.45
C ARG A 193 -12.60 11.80 -4.33
N TRP A 194 -12.90 10.58 -4.79
CA TRP A 194 -11.99 9.78 -5.62
C TRP A 194 -12.56 9.47 -7.01
N ARG A 195 -13.47 10.32 -7.53
CA ARG A 195 -14.07 10.14 -8.86
C ARG A 195 -13.53 11.11 -9.88
#